data_AF-A6EHD2-F1
#
_entry.id   AF-A6EHD2-F1
#
_cell.length_a   1.000
_cell.length_b   1.000
_cell.length_c   1.000
_cell.angle_alpha   90.00
_cell.angle_beta   90.00
_cell.angle_gamma   90.00
#
_symmetry.space_group_name_H-M   'P 1'
#
loop_
_entity.id
_entity.type
_entity.pdbx_description
1 polymer ?
#
loop_
_entity_poly.entity_id
_entity_poly.type
_entity_poly.pdbx_seq_one_letter_code
_entity_poly.pdbx_strand_id
1 'polypeptide(L)' 'MQITGRRAAFEAMLQERGVYKKLGVERSTVSSWKIRLKSGESISEDKMKEMLLKYGYTIAQEEVWDI' A
#
# COMPACT_ATOMS: atom_id res chain seq x y z
N MET A 1 15.38 4.25 -2.74
CA MET A 1 14.98 3.99 -1.33
C MET A 1 14.26 2.65 -1.33
N GLN A 2 14.86 1.60 -0.77
CA GLN A 2 14.16 0.32 -0.63
C GLN A 2 13.27 0.41 0.60
N ILE A 3 11.96 0.28 0.41
CA ILE A 3 11.01 0.26 1.51
C ILE A 3 10.80 -1.21 1.88
N THR A 4 11.36 -1.62 3.00
CA THR A 4 11.26 -3.00 3.47
C THR A 4 9.91 -3.20 4.16
N GLY A 5 9.04 -3.99 3.54
CA GLY A 5 7.75 -4.39 4.10
C GLY A 5 6.52 -3.75 3.45
N ARG A 6 5.49 -4.57 3.25
CA ARG A 6 4.23 -4.22 2.55
C ARG A 6 3.51 -3.03 3.20
N ARG A 7 3.46 -3.00 4.53
CA ARG A 7 2.83 -1.91 5.30
C ARG A 7 3.56 -0.58 5.11
N ALA A 8 4.89 -0.58 5.17
CA ALA A 8 5.68 0.63 4.99
C ALA A 8 5.59 1.15 3.55
N ALA A 9 5.59 0.26 2.55
CA ALA A 9 5.39 0.64 1.15
C ALA A 9 3.99 1.23 0.94
N PHE A 10 2.97 0.61 1.53
CA PHE A 10 1.60 1.09 1.45
C PHE A 10 1.43 2.46 2.14
N GLU A 11 2.03 2.65 3.31
CA GLU A 11 2.03 3.94 4.00
C GLU A 11 2.72 5.04 3.19
N ALA A 12 3.91 4.76 2.65
CA ALA A 12 4.64 5.70 1.81
C ALA A 12 3.84 6.09 0.55
N MET A 13 3.21 5.12 -0.11
CA MET A 13 2.33 5.34 -1.25
C MET A 13 1.18 6.30 -0.89
N LEU A 14 0.54 6.11 0.27
CA LEU A 14 -0.57 6.96 0.72
C LEU A 14 -0.13 8.41 1.01
N GLN A 15 1.14 8.66 1.31
CA GLN A 15 1.64 10.03 1.51
C GLN A 15 1.83 10.78 0.20
N GLU A 16 1.84 10.11 -0.96
CA GLU A 16 2.00 10.79 -2.23
C GLU A 16 0.78 11.66 -2.58
N ARG A 17 1.08 12.90 -3.00
CA ARG A 17 0.05 13.84 -3.46
C ARG A 17 -0.63 13.31 -4.71
N GLY A 18 -1.94 13.12 -4.63
CA GLY A 18 -2.74 12.66 -5.77
C GLY A 18 -2.83 11.15 -5.92
N VAL A 19 -2.36 10.37 -4.94
CA VAL A 19 -2.45 8.89 -4.94
C VAL A 19 -3.87 8.36 -5.24
N TYR A 20 -4.91 9.03 -4.76
CA TYR A 20 -6.31 8.68 -5.03
C TYR A 20 -6.64 8.69 -6.54
N LYS A 21 -6.05 9.62 -7.31
CA LYS A 21 -6.23 9.69 -8.76
C LYS A 21 -5.52 8.53 -9.47
N LYS A 22 -4.30 8.20 -9.04
CA LYS A 22 -3.53 7.08 -9.59
C LYS A 22 -4.19 5.73 -9.30
N LEU A 23 -4.73 5.56 -8.10
CA LEU A 23 -5.44 4.36 -7.69
C LEU A 23 -6.87 4.27 -8.25
N GLY A 24 -7.41 5.36 -8.78
CA GLY A 24 -8.81 5.43 -9.23
C GLY A 24 -9.80 5.20 -8.09
N VAL A 25 -9.50 5.71 -6.89
CA VAL A 25 -10.35 5.62 -5.70
C VAL A 25 -10.70 7.00 -5.19
N GLU A 26 -11.72 7.08 -4.34
CA GLU A 26 -12.09 8.34 -3.72
C GLU A 26 -11.05 8.81 -2.70
N ARG A 27 -10.96 10.13 -2.52
CA ARG A 27 -10.09 10.74 -1.51
C ARG A 27 -10.48 10.29 -0.09
N SER A 28 -11.77 10.05 0.15
CA SER A 28 -12.32 9.49 1.39
C SER A 28 -11.72 8.12 1.69
N THR A 29 -11.61 7.25 0.69
CA THR A 29 -11.00 5.91 0.82
C THR A 29 -9.55 5.99 1.28
N VAL A 30 -8.76 6.87 0.67
CA VAL A 30 -7.36 7.11 1.06
C VAL A 30 -7.27 7.65 2.49
N SER A 31 -8.15 8.59 2.86
CA SER A 31 -8.21 9.12 4.22
C SER A 31 -8.57 8.03 5.25
N SER A 32 -9.53 7.17 4.95
CA SER A 32 -9.90 6.04 5.80
C SER A 32 -8.76 5.05 5.99
N TRP A 33 -8.00 4.75 4.94
CA TRP A 33 -6.81 3.89 5.06
C TRP A 33 -5.73 4.52 5.94
N LYS A 34 -5.48 5.82 5.81
CA LYS A 34 -4.54 6.54 6.69
C LYS A 34 -4.98 6.49 8.15
N ILE A 35 -6.28 6.67 8.41
CA ILE A 35 -6.84 6.59 9.77
C ILE A 35 -6.65 5.17 10.32
N ARG A 36 -7.01 4.13 9.56
CA ARG A 36 -6.85 2.73 9.99
C ARG A 36 -5.40 2.37 10.30
N LEU A 37 -4.46 2.78 9.45
CA LEU A 37 -3.02 2.58 9.69
C LEU A 37 -2.54 3.24 10.99
N LYS A 38 -3.07 4.44 11.30
CA LYS A 38 -2.73 5.20 12.51
C LYS A 38 -3.39 4.62 13.77
N SER A 39 -4.63 4.13 13.67
CA SER A 39 -5.37 3.50 14.76
C SER A 39 -4.88 2.08 15.07
N GLY A 40 -3.99 1.52 14.24
CA GLY A 40 -3.52 0.14 14.38
C GLY A 40 -4.50 -0.91 13.86
N GLU A 41 -5.58 -0.49 13.20
CA GLU A 41 -6.50 -1.40 12.53
C GLU A 41 -5.80 -2.07 11.34
N SER A 42 -5.96 -3.39 11.25
CA SER A 42 -5.40 -4.19 10.16
C SER A 42 -6.17 -3.96 8.87
N ILE A 43 -5.46 -3.44 7.86
CA ILE A 43 -5.89 -3.56 6.47
C ILE A 43 -5.33 -4.89 5.96
N SER A 44 -6.14 -5.70 5.29
CA SER A 44 -5.70 -7.00 4.76
C SER A 44 -4.47 -6.86 3.88
N GLU A 45 -3.51 -7.76 4.04
CA GLU A 45 -2.26 -7.75 3.27
C GLU A 45 -2.50 -7.85 1.76
N ASP A 46 -3.48 -8.67 1.35
CA ASP A 46 -3.92 -8.75 -0.05
C ASP A 46 -4.36 -7.41 -0.61
N LYS A 47 -5.08 -6.62 0.21
CA LYS A 47 -5.56 -5.31 -0.23
C LYS A 47 -4.41 -4.32 -0.36
N MET A 48 -3.43 -4.37 0.55
CA MET A 48 -2.21 -3.57 0.42
C MET A 48 -1.44 -3.94 -0.84
N LYS A 49 -1.27 -5.25 -1.11
CA LYS A 49 -0.59 -5.76 -2.30
C LYS A 49 -1.29 -5.34 -3.59
N GLU A 50 -2.60 -5.50 -3.66
CA GLU A 50 -3.43 -5.07 -4.81
C GLU A 50 -3.24 -3.57 -5.11
N MET A 51 -3.29 -2.72 -4.09
CA MET A 51 -3.12 -1.27 -4.26
C MET A 51 -1.69 -0.88 -4.65
N LEU A 52 -0.68 -1.52 -4.06
CA LEU A 52 0.71 -1.30 -4.42
C LEU A 52 0.97 -1.66 -5.89
N LEU A 53 0.47 -2.82 -6.34
CA LEU A 53 0.54 -3.24 -7.74
C LEU A 53 -0.19 -2.27 -8.66
N LYS A 54 -1.41 -1.85 -8.29
CA LYS A 54 -2.21 -0.89 -9.07
C LYS A 54 -1.54 0.47 -9.20
N TYR A 55 -0.81 0.88 -8.17
CA TYR A 55 -0.03 2.12 -8.18
C TYR A 55 1.23 2.02 -9.07
N GLY A 56 1.71 0.81 -9.35
CA GLY A 56 2.90 0.56 -10.16
C GLY A 56 4.15 0.20 -9.35
N TYR A 57 4.02 -0.17 -8.06
CA TYR A 57 5.13 -0.78 -7.34
C TYR A 57 5.40 -2.18 -7.90
N THR A 58 6.66 -2.43 -8.25
CA THR A 58 7.16 -3.77 -8.57
C THR A 58 7.69 -4.43 -7.30
N ILE A 59 7.33 -5.69 -7.08
CA ILE A 59 7.92 -6.51 -6.02
C ILE A 59 9.38 -6.76 -6.42
N ALA A 60 10.33 -6.10 -5.75
CA ALA A 60 11.75 -6.18 -6.08
C ALA A 60 12.40 -7.51 -5.69
N GLN A 61 11.73 -8.33 -4.87
CA GLN A 61 12.23 -9.63 -4.43
C GLN A 61 11.03 -10.58 -4.25
N GLU A 62 10.93 -11.56 -5.14
CA GLU A 62 9.93 -12.62 -5.05
C GLU A 62 10.18 -13.50 -3.82
N GLU A 63 9.07 -13.97 -3.27
CA GLU A 63 8.98 -14.91 -2.15
C GLU A 63 9.63 -16.24 -2.60
N VAL A 64 10.90 -16.45 -2.25
CA VAL A 64 11.57 -17.73 -2.50
C VAL A 64 11.08 -18.72 -1.45
N TRP A 65 10.30 -19.70 -1.91
CA TRP A 65 9.93 -20.87 -1.12
C TRP A 65 10.87 -22.01 -1.49
N ASP A 66 11.67 -22.44 -0.53
CA ASP A 66 12.49 -23.66 -0.63
C ASP A 66 11.67 -24.85 -0.08
N ILE A 67 11.86 -26.04 -0.67
CA ILE A 67 11.06 -27.27 -0.39
C ILE A 67 11.76 -28.12 0.68
#